data_AF-A0A6M8BD30-F1
#
_entry.id   AF-A0A6M8BD30-F1
#
_cell.length_a   1.000
_cell.length_b   1.000
_cell.length_c   1.000
_cell.angle_alpha   90.00
_cell.angle_beta   90.00
_cell.angle_gamma   90.00
#
_symmetry.space_group_name_H-M   'P 1'
#
loop_
_entity.id
_entity.type
_entity.pdbx_description
1 polymer ?
#
loop_
_entity_poly.entity_id
_entity_poly.type
_entity_poly.pdbx_seq_one_letter_code
_entity_poly.pdbx_strand_id
1 'polypeptide(L)' 'MNIKWTAPSAESLASLQPRIWQDCDRTTQKMLWHVYDPISGEASSLESQADVEEWLAHRAYS' A
#
# COMPACT_ATOMS: atom_id res chain seq x y z
N MET A 1 32.17 -21.52 -0.74
CA MET A 1 31.15 -20.74 -1.49
C MET A 1 30.99 -19.41 -0.76
N ASN A 2 31.46 -18.30 -1.35
CA ASN A 2 31.29 -16.96 -0.76
C ASN A 2 29.92 -16.43 -1.17
N ILE A 3 28.96 -16.40 -0.24
CA ILE A 3 27.67 -15.75 -0.46
C ILE A 3 27.90 -14.24 -0.35
N LYS A 4 27.74 -13.53 -1.47
CA LYS A 4 27.82 -12.07 -1.53
C LYS A 4 26.42 -11.52 -1.28
N TRP A 5 26.16 -11.06 -0.06
CA TRP A 5 24.92 -10.36 0.27
C TRP A 5 24.91 -9.02 -0.49
N THR A 6 24.01 -8.89 -1.46
CA THR A 6 23.81 -7.63 -2.19
C THR A 6 22.53 -7.00 -1.64
N ALA A 7 22.62 -5.76 -1.16
CA ALA A 7 21.43 -5.05 -0.71
C ALA A 7 20.43 -4.92 -1.87
N PRO A 8 19.12 -5.10 -1.63
CA PRO A 8 18.11 -4.91 -2.67
C PRO A 8 18.18 -3.48 -3.22
N SER A 9 18.01 -3.33 -4.53
CA SER A 9 17.92 -2.02 -5.18
C SER A 9 16.72 -1.23 -4.65
N ALA A 10 16.81 0.10 -4.66
CA ALA A 10 15.72 0.98 -4.24
C ALA A 10 14.41 0.70 -4.99
N GLU A 11 14.50 0.30 -6.27
CA GLU A 11 13.37 -0.09 -7.11
C GLU A 11 12.68 -1.38 -6.63
N SER A 12 13.48 -2.35 -6.16
CA SER A 12 12.97 -3.57 -5.53
C SER A 12 12.26 -3.25 -4.22
N LEU A 13 12.79 -2.31 -3.43
CA LEU A 13 12.16 -1.85 -2.20
C LEU A 13 10.90 -1.03 -2.45
N ALA A 14 10.87 -0.21 -3.51
CA ALA A 14 9.68 0.54 -3.92
C ALA A 14 8.53 -0.39 -4.33
N SER A 15 8.85 -1.55 -4.90
CA SER A 15 7.85 -2.58 -5.23
C SER A 15 7.17 -3.18 -4.00
N LEU A 16 7.76 -3.02 -2.81
CA LEU A 16 7.23 -3.52 -1.53
C LEU A 16 6.47 -2.43 -0.74
N GLN A 17 6.44 -1.20 -1.25
CA GLN A 17 5.68 -0.12 -0.63
C GLN A 17 4.19 -0.22 -0.96
N PRO A 18 3.30 0.14 -0.01
CA PRO A 18 1.87 0.16 -0.26
C PRO A 18 1.53 1.14 -1.38
N ARG A 19 0.59 0.76 -2.22
CA ARG A 19 0.09 1.60 -3.31
C ARG A 19 -1.21 2.24 -2.86
N ILE A 20 -1.31 3.54 -3.08
CA ILE A 20 -2.46 4.35 -2.69
C ILE A 20 -2.87 5.18 -3.88
N TRP A 21 -4.15 5.15 -4.23
CA TRP A 21 -4.72 5.99 -5.27
C TRP A 21 -6.15 6.36 -4.92
N GLN A 22 -6.67 7.38 -5.57
CA GLN A 22 -8.07 7.79 -5.44
C GLN A 22 -8.80 7.47 -6.73
N ASP A 23 -10.01 6.95 -6.60
CA ASP A 23 -10.96 6.82 -7.70
C ASP A 23 -12.25 7.52 -7.33
N CYS A 24 -12.92 8.11 -8.32
CA CYS A 24 -14.24 8.68 -8.13
C CYS A 24 -15.26 7.63 -8.52
N ASP A 25 -15.94 7.05 -7.53
CA ASP A 25 -16.95 6.04 -7.78
C ASP A 25 -18.09 6.64 -8.60
N ARG A 26 -18.29 6.13 -9.82
CA ARG A 26 -19.28 6.66 -10.76
C ARG A 26 -20.72 6.48 -10.30
N THR A 27 -20.97 5.54 -9.39
CA THR A 27 -22.31 5.18 -8.93
C THR A 27 -22.77 6.11 -7.80
N THR A 28 -21.86 6.41 -6.87
CA THR A 28 -22.12 7.22 -5.68
C THR A 28 -21.61 8.66 -5.81
N GLN A 29 -20.84 8.96 -6.86
CA GLN A 29 -20.10 10.22 -7.06
C GLN A 29 -19.20 10.60 -5.87
N LYS A 30 -18.79 9.61 -5.07
CA LYS A 30 -17.89 9.81 -3.95
C LYS A 30 -16.45 9.51 -4.38
N MET A 31 -15.51 10.29 -3.86
CA MET A 31 -14.10 9.91 -3.92
C MET A 31 -13.85 8.79 -2.91
N LEU A 32 -13.30 7.68 -3.40
CA LEU A 32 -12.82 6.57 -2.59
C LEU A 32 -11.30 6.50 -2.70
N TRP A 33 -10.67 6.19 -1.58
CA TRP A 33 -9.27 5.86 -1.49
C TRP A 33 -9.11 4.36 -1.62
N HIS A 34 -8.20 3.93 -2.47
CA HIS A 34 -7.83 2.53 -2.59
C HIS A 34 -6.41 2.34 -2.08
N VAL A 35 -6.25 1.34 -1.24
CA VAL A 35 -4.95 0.94 -0.67
C VAL A 35 -4.67 -0.51 -1.05
N TYR A 36 -3.41 -0.79 -1.35
CA TYR A 36 -2.93 -2.12 -1.69
C TYR A 36 -1.57 -2.39 -1.08
N ASP A 37 -1.46 -3.52 -0.39
CA ASP A 37 -0.22 -4.03 0.18
C ASP A 37 0.39 -5.11 -0.72
N PRO A 38 1.56 -4.88 -1.33
CA PRO A 38 2.22 -5.92 -2.13
C PRO A 38 2.92 -7.00 -1.31
N ILE A 39 3.13 -6.81 0.00
CA ILE A 39 3.79 -7.79 0.88
C ILE A 39 2.75 -8.79 1.40
N SER A 40 1.63 -8.31 1.97
CA SER A 40 0.56 -9.18 2.46
C SER A 40 -0.46 -9.56 1.39
N GLY A 41 -0.52 -8.81 0.28
CA GLY A 41 -1.53 -8.99 -0.77
C GLY A 41 -2.89 -8.38 -0.42
N GLU A 42 -2.98 -7.64 0.68
CA GLU A 42 -4.23 -7.04 1.16
C GLU A 42 -4.62 -5.80 0.35
N ALA A 43 -5.92 -5.61 0.16
CA ALA A 43 -6.46 -4.42 -0.50
C ALA A 43 -7.75 -3.96 0.19
N SER A 44 -7.94 -2.65 0.28
CA SER A 44 -9.14 -2.05 0.85
C SER A 44 -9.56 -0.79 0.09
N SER A 45 -10.85 -0.49 0.14
CA SER A 45 -11.43 0.76 -0.35
C SER A 45 -11.97 1.53 0.85
N LEU A 46 -11.56 2.79 0.99
CA LEU A 46 -11.72 3.60 2.18
C LEU A 46 -12.34 4.95 1.79
N GLU A 47 -13.16 5.53 2.66
CA GLU A 47 -13.88 6.79 2.34
C GLU A 47 -13.07 8.04 2.71
N SER A 48 -12.06 7.92 3.59
CA SER A 48 -11.32 9.07 4.12
C SER A 48 -9.81 8.84 4.14
N GLN A 49 -9.03 9.93 4.10
CA GLN A 49 -7.58 9.86 4.30
C GLN A 49 -7.21 9.34 5.70
N ALA A 50 -7.99 9.67 6.73
CA ALA A 50 -7.77 9.16 8.09
C ALA A 50 -7.84 7.63 8.15
N ASP A 51 -8.78 7.02 7.42
CA ASP A 51 -8.90 5.56 7.33
C ASP A 51 -7.68 4.95 6.63
N VAL A 52 -7.12 5.64 5.62
CA VAL A 52 -5.89 5.22 4.92
C VAL A 52 -4.70 5.24 5.89
N GLU A 53 -4.57 6.28 6.69
CA GLU A 53 -3.50 6.41 7.69
C GLU A 53 -3.60 5.32 8.77
N GLU A 54 -4.81 5.01 9.24
CA GLU A 54 -5.04 3.91 10.19
C GLU A 54 -4.67 2.56 9.58
N TRP A 55 -5.08 2.30 8.34
CA TRP A 55 -4.74 1.07 7.62
C TRP A 55 -3.22 0.91 7.45
N LEU A 56 -2.51 1.99 7.10
CA LEU A 56 -1.04 1.98 7.01
C LEU A 56 -0.37 1.77 8.36
N ALA A 57 -0.92 2.36 9.43
CA ALA A 57 -0.40 2.20 10.78
C ALA A 57 -0.52 0.75 11.26
N HIS A 58 -1.64 0.07 10.96
CA HIS A 58 -1.82 -1.35 11.28
C HIS A 58 -0.72 -2.23 10.66
N ARG A 59 -0.26 -1.89 9.46
CA ARG A 59 0.85 -2.61 8.79
C ARG A 59 2.19 -2.44 9.51
N ALA A 60 2.46 -1.25 10.07
CA ALA A 60 3.74 -0.97 10.74
C ALA A 60 3.95 -1.78 12.04
N TYR A 61 2.88 -2.38 12.57
CA TYR A 61 2.89 -3.16 13.80
C TYR A 61 2.85 -4.68 13.60
N SER A 62 2.83 -5.17 12.34
CA SER A 62 2.79 -6.62 12.04
C SER A 62 4.15 -7.23 11.72
#